data_AF-A0A9D3B8T5-F1
#
_entry.id   AF-A0A9D3B8T5-F1
#
_cell.length_a   1.000
_cell.length_b   1.000
_cell.length_c   1.000
_cell.angle_alpha   90.00
_cell.angle_beta   90.00
_cell.angle_gamma   90.00
#
_symmetry.space_group_name_H-M   'P 1'
#
loop_
_entity.id
_entity.type
_entity.pdbx_description
1 polymer ?
#
loop_
_entity_poly.entity_id
_entity_poly.type
_entity_poly.pdbx_seq_one_letter_code
_entity_poly.pdbx_strand_id
1 'polypeptide(L)'
;MNNKLSFTAFFTISVLLLGAMAGPLNLVQSSEALKGQGVPTSQYGSATKGIVCGDKLCSEVKEEAKQKEEKKEVKKEVKKEVKKEVKKEVKKEVKKEPVKKETTPEVKKEQVKTEKKESEKQKLADKAMAEKSRYEELTLPPRTIKTGTVTSSQDPGIGHEGHQLAIILPPSEKVYRGMLTYSASEDVQLVVLHGPLKPGEDRGQAIWTPDGETKYALTFVPVNNMAGTWHFAGNALAVHTMNEDPFSISYTVAYRERTLSDTVKSETITSSQDPGIGHEGHQLSIILPPRIPAYFGTVGFSASENVQLVALHGPLQPGVKTSGQATWSPDGKTIYALSFIDRDTSMGTWQVTANALALHTMNETPFTVTYSVATGQ
;
A
#
# COMPACT_ATOMS: atom_id res chain seq x y z
N MET A 1 33.67 0.10 65.53
CA MET A 1 33.06 1.07 64.59
C MET A 1 33.35 0.60 63.18
N ASN A 2 32.38 -0.04 62.52
CA ASN A 2 32.40 -0.32 61.09
C ASN A 2 30.95 -0.59 60.67
N ASN A 3 30.39 0.36 59.91
CA ASN A 3 29.06 0.28 59.30
C ASN A 3 29.21 -0.17 57.84
N LYS A 4 28.16 -0.83 57.35
CA LYS A 4 27.74 -1.07 55.96
C LYS A 4 27.89 -2.51 55.46
N LEU A 5 26.97 -3.35 55.94
CA LEU A 5 26.46 -4.50 55.20
C LEU A 5 24.96 -4.57 55.50
N SER A 6 24.10 -4.22 54.53
CA SER A 6 22.68 -4.61 54.41
C SER A 6 21.94 -3.64 53.48
N PHE A 7 21.93 -3.96 52.18
CA PHE A 7 20.92 -3.47 51.24
C PHE A 7 20.67 -4.58 50.21
N THR A 8 20.08 -5.67 50.68
CA THR A 8 19.56 -6.74 49.83
C THR A 8 18.41 -7.40 50.58
N ALA A 9 17.18 -6.93 50.33
CA ALA A 9 15.89 -7.60 50.55
C ALA A 9 14.78 -6.57 50.85
N PHE A 10 14.26 -5.86 49.84
CA PHE A 10 12.96 -5.17 49.94
C PHE A 10 12.35 -4.86 48.56
N PHE A 11 12.28 -5.86 47.66
CA PHE A 11 11.56 -5.68 46.39
C PHE A 11 10.86 -6.96 45.90
N THR A 12 10.16 -7.66 46.79
CA THR A 12 9.39 -8.87 46.43
C THR A 12 7.96 -8.96 46.97
N ILE A 13 7.38 -7.89 47.53
CA ILE A 13 5.97 -7.91 47.96
C ILE A 13 5.38 -6.50 47.83
N SER A 14 4.79 -6.14 46.67
CA SER A 14 3.83 -5.02 46.59
C SER A 14 3.11 -4.76 45.24
N VAL A 15 2.93 -5.73 44.34
CA VAL A 15 1.97 -5.56 43.21
C VAL A 15 1.11 -6.80 43.05
N LEU A 16 0.31 -7.06 44.08
CA LEU A 16 -0.78 -8.03 44.08
C LEU A 16 -1.91 -7.39 44.88
N LEU A 17 -2.58 -6.39 44.28
CA LEU A 17 -3.95 -5.93 44.60
C LEU A 17 -4.27 -4.72 43.70
N LEU A 18 -4.94 -4.95 42.58
CA LEU A 18 -5.93 -4.04 41.98
C LEU A 18 -6.80 -4.90 41.07
N GLY A 19 -7.81 -5.52 41.68
CA GLY A 19 -8.83 -6.28 40.99
C GLY A 19 -9.93 -5.38 40.42
N ALA A 20 -10.62 -5.96 39.45
CA ALA A 20 -12.04 -5.79 39.15
C ALA A 20 -12.55 -4.38 38.79
N MET A 21 -12.54 -4.09 37.48
CA MET A 21 -13.63 -3.37 36.81
C MET A 21 -14.02 -4.14 35.56
N ALA A 22 -14.90 -5.12 35.73
CA ALA A 22 -15.70 -5.69 34.67
C ALA A 22 -17.02 -4.89 34.59
N GLY A 23 -17.29 -4.28 33.43
CA GLY A 23 -18.54 -3.61 33.10
C GLY A 23 -18.70 -3.58 31.58
N PRO A 24 -19.92 -3.74 31.04
CA PRO A 24 -20.12 -4.16 29.65
C PRO A 24 -20.09 -2.98 28.68
N LEU A 25 -19.35 -3.11 27.58
CA LEU A 25 -19.54 -2.31 26.38
C LEU A 25 -20.17 -3.19 25.29
N ASN A 26 -21.49 -3.30 25.35
CA ASN A 26 -22.33 -3.56 24.18
C ASN A 26 -22.73 -2.18 23.62
N LEU A 27 -22.38 -1.88 22.36
CA LEU A 27 -23.17 -1.11 21.38
C LEU A 27 -22.31 -0.59 20.21
N VAL A 28 -22.09 -1.45 19.20
CA VAL A 28 -22.35 -1.06 17.81
C VAL A 28 -23.12 -2.22 17.19
N GLN A 29 -24.39 -1.98 16.92
CA GLN A 29 -25.29 -2.94 16.28
C GLN A 29 -24.87 -3.12 14.83
N SER A 30 -24.51 -4.35 14.47
CA SER A 30 -24.60 -4.85 13.11
C SER A 30 -26.07 -4.85 12.70
N SER A 31 -26.50 -3.80 11.99
CA SER A 31 -27.80 -3.82 11.32
C SER A 31 -27.73 -4.76 10.12
N GLU A 32 -28.69 -5.71 10.09
CA GLU A 32 -29.07 -6.57 8.97
C GLU A 32 -28.33 -7.91 8.79
N ALA A 33 -28.58 -8.86 9.70
CA ALA A 33 -28.57 -10.29 9.38
C ALA A 33 -29.65 -11.10 10.14
N LEU A 34 -30.72 -10.44 10.61
CA LEU A 34 -31.86 -11.05 11.30
C LEU A 34 -33.17 -10.75 10.55
N LYS A 35 -33.24 -11.14 9.27
CA LYS A 35 -34.50 -11.41 8.57
C LYS A 35 -34.31 -12.64 7.70
N GLY A 36 -34.44 -13.81 8.33
CA GLY A 36 -34.34 -15.10 7.66
C GLY A 36 -34.85 -16.28 8.49
N GLN A 37 -35.66 -16.06 9.53
CA GLN A 37 -36.42 -17.14 10.15
C GLN A 37 -37.81 -17.16 9.50
N GLY A 38 -38.03 -18.13 8.61
CA GLY A 38 -39.34 -18.37 7.99
C GLY A 38 -39.35 -18.49 6.46
N VAL A 39 -38.21 -18.41 5.76
CA VAL A 39 -38.17 -18.64 4.31
C VAL A 39 -37.89 -20.13 4.06
N PRO A 40 -38.73 -20.83 3.26
CA PRO A 40 -38.48 -22.24 2.94
C PRO A 40 -37.12 -22.38 2.26
N THR A 41 -36.35 -23.37 2.72
CA THR A 41 -35.04 -23.72 2.16
C THR A 41 -35.19 -24.05 0.67
N SER A 42 -34.51 -23.28 -0.19
CA SER A 42 -34.39 -23.66 -1.59
C SER A 42 -33.44 -24.86 -1.66
N GLN A 43 -33.98 -26.03 -2.00
CA GLN A 43 -33.20 -27.20 -2.31
C GLN A 43 -32.36 -26.91 -3.56
N TYR A 44 -31.03 -26.91 -3.42
CA TYR A 44 -30.13 -26.97 -4.56
C TYR A 44 -29.65 -28.41 -4.74
N GLY A 45 -29.80 -28.90 -5.97
CA GLY A 45 -29.59 -30.28 -6.35
C GLY A 45 -30.31 -30.57 -7.66
N SER A 46 -30.29 -31.84 -8.06
CA SER A 46 -30.81 -32.39 -9.34
C SER A 46 -32.25 -31.98 -9.72
N ALA A 47 -33.01 -31.37 -8.81
CA ALA A 47 -34.33 -30.80 -9.01
C ALA A 47 -34.37 -29.44 -9.74
N THR A 48 -33.23 -28.79 -10.03
CA THR A 48 -33.17 -27.48 -10.76
C THR A 48 -32.42 -27.54 -12.10
N LYS A 49 -32.20 -28.75 -12.63
CA LYS A 49 -31.56 -28.94 -13.94
C LYS A 49 -32.47 -28.42 -15.06
N GLY A 50 -32.17 -27.23 -15.57
CA GLY A 50 -32.82 -26.65 -16.76
C GLY A 50 -33.74 -25.45 -16.51
N ILE A 51 -33.79 -24.89 -15.29
CA ILE A 51 -34.65 -23.74 -14.98
C ILE A 51 -33.86 -22.65 -14.24
N VAL A 52 -32.93 -21.99 -14.94
CA VAL A 52 -32.68 -20.55 -14.77
C VAL A 52 -32.15 -20.02 -16.10
N CYS A 53 -32.94 -19.16 -16.75
CA CYS A 53 -32.55 -18.35 -17.90
C CYS A 53 -33.03 -16.92 -17.66
N GLY A 54 -32.10 -15.96 -17.71
CA GLY A 54 -32.34 -14.51 -17.61
C GLY A 54 -31.15 -13.82 -16.93
N ASP A 55 -30.40 -12.90 -17.53
CA ASP A 55 -30.42 -12.35 -18.89
C ASP A 55 -28.98 -12.24 -19.42
N LYS A 56 -28.70 -13.04 -20.45
CA LYS A 56 -27.56 -12.97 -21.40
C LYS A 56 -26.13 -13.05 -20.85
N LEU A 57 -25.70 -14.28 -20.60
CA LEU A 57 -24.50 -14.84 -21.25
C LEU A 57 -24.78 -16.30 -21.61
N CYS A 58 -25.01 -16.55 -22.90
CA CYS A 58 -24.66 -17.77 -23.65
C CYS A 58 -25.18 -17.57 -25.07
N SER A 59 -24.30 -17.20 -25.99
CA SER A 59 -24.48 -17.52 -27.40
C SER A 59 -23.22 -18.17 -27.90
N GLU A 60 -23.43 -19.37 -28.42
CA GLU A 60 -22.45 -20.29 -28.97
C GLU A 60 -21.64 -19.67 -30.12
N VAL A 61 -20.44 -20.20 -30.27
CA VAL A 61 -19.48 -19.90 -31.33
C VAL A 61 -20.06 -20.27 -32.69
N LYS A 62 -19.96 -19.34 -33.66
CA LYS A 62 -19.78 -19.67 -35.07
C LYS A 62 -18.58 -18.89 -35.60
N GLU A 63 -17.69 -19.61 -36.27
CA GLU A 63 -16.56 -19.08 -37.03
C GLU A 63 -17.05 -18.17 -38.16
N GLU A 64 -16.35 -17.06 -38.38
CA GLU A 64 -16.05 -16.59 -39.74
C GLU A 64 -14.83 -15.64 -39.73
N ALA A 65 -14.07 -15.74 -40.82
CA ALA A 65 -12.74 -15.20 -41.03
C ALA A 65 -12.74 -13.76 -41.59
N LYS A 66 -11.53 -13.18 -41.66
CA LYS A 66 -11.10 -11.92 -42.31
C LYS A 66 -11.40 -10.62 -41.56
N GLN A 67 -10.35 -10.05 -40.97
CA GLN A 67 -9.87 -8.68 -41.26
C GLN A 67 -8.56 -8.43 -40.49
N LYS A 68 -7.44 -8.71 -41.15
CA LYS A 68 -6.09 -8.54 -40.61
C LYS A 68 -5.20 -7.87 -41.65
N GLU A 69 -5.57 -6.67 -42.10
CA GLU A 69 -4.69 -5.87 -42.97
C GLU A 69 -4.71 -4.35 -42.74
N GLU A 70 -5.76 -3.74 -42.15
CA GLU A 70 -5.79 -2.26 -42.00
C GLU A 70 -5.00 -1.67 -40.82
N LYS A 71 -4.60 -2.46 -39.81
CA LYS A 71 -3.93 -1.90 -38.60
C LYS A 71 -2.42 -1.68 -38.75
N LYS A 72 -1.82 -2.00 -39.91
CA LYS A 72 -0.36 -1.88 -40.11
C LYS A 72 0.07 -0.58 -40.78
N GLU A 73 -0.82 0.12 -41.48
CA GLU A 73 -0.48 1.42 -42.13
C GLU A 73 -0.56 2.61 -41.17
N VAL A 74 -1.55 2.67 -40.28
CA VAL A 74 -1.70 3.77 -39.31
C VAL A 74 -0.52 3.86 -38.33
N LYS A 75 0.19 2.74 -38.09
CA LYS A 75 1.35 2.67 -37.19
C LYS A 75 2.63 3.30 -37.78
N LYS A 76 2.66 3.60 -39.08
CA LYS A 76 3.85 4.13 -39.78
C LYS A 76 3.79 5.64 -40.03
N GLU A 77 2.60 6.23 -40.12
CA GLU A 77 2.45 7.67 -40.35
C GLU A 77 2.63 8.51 -39.08
N VAL A 78 2.10 8.07 -37.94
CA VAL A 78 2.19 8.83 -36.67
C VAL A 78 3.64 8.95 -36.16
N LYS A 79 4.53 8.00 -36.51
CA LYS A 79 5.93 8.02 -36.08
C LYS A 79 6.81 9.00 -36.88
N LYS A 80 6.30 9.55 -38.01
CA LYS A 80 7.07 10.44 -38.90
C LYS A 80 6.79 11.92 -38.65
N GLU A 81 5.63 12.29 -38.12
CA GLU A 81 5.28 13.69 -37.84
C GLU A 81 5.91 14.22 -36.53
N VAL A 82 5.99 13.40 -35.48
CA VAL A 82 6.53 13.83 -34.17
C VAL A 82 8.04 14.17 -34.22
N LYS A 83 8.77 13.68 -35.23
CA LYS A 83 10.23 13.92 -35.36
C LYS A 83 10.59 15.22 -36.10
N LYS A 84 9.60 15.93 -36.68
CA LYS A 84 9.86 17.14 -37.49
C LYS A 84 9.65 18.46 -36.71
N GLU A 85 8.86 18.48 -35.64
CA GLU A 85 8.59 19.71 -34.88
C GLU A 85 9.63 20.03 -33.79
N VAL A 86 10.39 19.05 -33.30
CA VAL A 86 11.35 19.26 -32.19
C VAL A 86 12.66 19.95 -32.63
N LYS A 87 12.89 20.16 -33.94
CA LYS A 87 14.18 20.64 -34.45
C LYS A 87 14.24 22.11 -34.91
N LYS A 88 13.21 22.92 -34.68
CA LYS A 88 13.15 24.29 -35.25
C LYS A 88 13.25 25.48 -34.28
N GLU A 89 13.32 25.28 -32.97
CA GLU A 89 13.47 26.39 -32.01
C GLU A 89 14.69 26.24 -31.10
N VAL A 90 15.89 26.22 -31.69
CA VAL A 90 17.13 26.56 -30.97
C VAL A 90 18.02 27.35 -31.93
N LYS A 91 17.92 28.69 -31.92
CA LYS A 91 19.02 29.63 -32.22
C LYS A 91 18.56 31.09 -32.21
N LYS A 92 19.08 31.84 -31.23
CA LYS A 92 19.44 33.28 -31.17
C LYS A 92 18.95 33.92 -29.87
N GLU A 93 19.67 34.82 -29.20
CA GLU A 93 21.08 35.20 -29.14
C GLU A 93 21.20 36.11 -27.90
N VAL A 94 22.41 36.22 -27.36
CA VAL A 94 22.78 36.98 -26.15
C VAL A 94 22.80 38.49 -26.42
N LYS A 95 22.34 39.30 -25.45
CA LYS A 95 23.07 40.50 -24.92
C LYS A 95 22.37 41.11 -23.70
N LYS A 96 23.10 41.22 -22.60
CA LYS A 96 22.76 41.99 -21.39
C LYS A 96 23.48 43.33 -21.43
N GLU A 97 22.79 44.40 -21.06
CA GLU A 97 23.32 45.50 -20.24
C GLU A 97 22.15 46.19 -19.49
N PRO A 98 22.39 46.83 -18.32
CA PRO A 98 21.34 47.15 -17.37
C PRO A 98 20.85 48.60 -17.47
N VAL A 99 19.54 48.80 -17.41
CA VAL A 99 18.95 50.14 -17.19
C VAL A 99 17.87 50.05 -16.10
N LYS A 100 18.06 50.88 -15.06
CA LYS A 100 17.07 51.21 -14.03
C LYS A 100 15.92 52.03 -14.64
N LYS A 101 14.66 51.64 -14.43
CA LYS A 101 13.58 52.44 -13.79
C LYS A 101 12.16 51.92 -14.10
N GLU A 102 11.33 52.01 -13.06
CA GLU A 102 9.88 52.32 -13.07
C GLU A 102 8.91 51.33 -13.78
N THR A 103 8.26 50.52 -12.96
CA THR A 103 7.18 49.59 -13.33
C THR A 103 5.90 50.31 -13.78
N THR A 104 5.56 50.15 -15.06
CA THR A 104 4.28 50.53 -15.68
C THR A 104 3.37 49.30 -15.90
N PRO A 105 2.05 49.47 -16.14
CA PRO A 105 1.02 48.40 -16.18
C PRO A 105 1.19 47.29 -17.23
N GLU A 106 2.09 47.47 -18.19
CA GLU A 106 2.28 46.57 -19.33
C GLU A 106 3.00 45.26 -18.93
N VAL A 107 3.88 45.32 -17.91
CA VAL A 107 4.60 44.15 -17.36
C VAL A 107 3.66 43.13 -16.70
N LYS A 108 2.52 43.59 -16.12
CA LYS A 108 1.51 42.70 -15.53
C LYS A 108 0.73 41.89 -16.57
N LYS A 109 0.51 42.42 -17.78
CA LYS A 109 -0.20 41.70 -18.85
C LYS A 109 0.66 40.57 -19.44
N GLU A 110 1.98 40.77 -19.49
CA GLU A 110 2.92 39.79 -20.03
C GLU A 110 3.20 38.64 -19.05
N GLN A 111 3.27 38.93 -17.74
CA GLN A 111 3.33 37.90 -16.69
C GLN A 111 2.08 37.00 -16.69
N VAL A 112 0.87 37.58 -16.75
CA VAL A 112 -0.40 36.82 -16.77
C VAL A 112 -0.53 35.92 -18.02
N LYS A 113 -0.01 36.37 -19.17
CA LYS A 113 -0.05 35.60 -20.42
C LYS A 113 0.95 34.42 -20.39
N THR A 114 2.07 34.59 -19.70
CA THR A 114 3.11 33.57 -19.53
C THR A 114 2.65 32.50 -18.53
N GLU A 115 2.08 32.91 -17.39
CA GLU A 115 1.50 32.01 -16.39
C GLU A 115 0.34 31.17 -16.97
N LYS A 116 -0.52 31.76 -17.80
CA LYS A 116 -1.61 31.02 -18.46
C LYS A 116 -1.08 29.95 -19.43
N LYS A 117 -0.01 30.27 -20.18
CA LYS A 117 0.62 29.33 -21.12
C LYS A 117 1.34 28.18 -20.40
N GLU A 118 1.95 28.48 -19.24
CA GLU A 118 2.62 27.48 -18.41
C GLU A 118 1.60 26.56 -17.69
N SER A 119 0.49 27.12 -17.21
CA SER A 119 -0.64 26.35 -16.65
C SER A 119 -1.28 25.40 -17.68
N GLU A 120 -1.48 25.84 -18.92
CA GLU A 120 -2.01 24.98 -19.99
C GLU A 120 -1.04 23.86 -20.38
N LYS A 121 0.27 24.14 -20.40
CA LYS A 121 1.30 23.13 -20.66
C LYS A 121 1.34 22.07 -19.56
N GLN A 122 1.23 22.48 -18.29
CA GLN A 122 1.16 21.56 -17.16
C GLN A 122 -0.09 20.68 -17.24
N LYS A 123 -1.26 21.25 -17.53
CA LYS A 123 -2.51 20.48 -17.71
C LYS A 123 -2.42 19.44 -18.83
N LEU A 124 -1.76 19.77 -19.95
CA LEU A 124 -1.55 18.82 -21.03
C LEU A 124 -0.60 17.68 -20.62
N ALA A 125 0.47 17.99 -19.89
CA ALA A 125 1.40 17.01 -19.37
C ALA A 125 0.73 16.06 -18.35
N ASP A 126 -0.06 16.61 -17.43
CA ASP A 126 -0.82 15.84 -16.44
C ASP A 126 -1.83 14.91 -17.13
N LYS A 127 -2.53 15.40 -18.17
CA LYS A 127 -3.47 14.60 -18.95
C LYS A 127 -2.78 13.46 -19.71
N ALA A 128 -1.64 13.75 -20.35
CA ALA A 128 -0.87 12.72 -21.05
C ALA A 128 -0.30 11.67 -20.09
N MET A 129 0.16 12.08 -18.90
CA MET A 129 0.65 11.17 -17.86
C MET A 129 -0.49 10.31 -17.29
N ALA A 130 -1.68 10.90 -17.05
CA ALA A 130 -2.86 10.16 -16.61
C ALA A 130 -3.32 9.14 -17.66
N GLU A 131 -3.31 9.51 -18.95
CA GLU A 131 -3.69 8.61 -20.03
C GLU A 131 -2.67 7.47 -20.21
N LYS A 132 -1.37 7.76 -20.13
CA LYS A 132 -0.32 6.74 -20.13
C LYS A 132 -0.47 5.77 -18.96
N SER A 133 -0.73 6.29 -17.75
CA SER A 133 -0.95 5.49 -16.55
C SER A 133 -2.15 4.55 -16.72
N ARG A 134 -3.24 5.05 -17.31
CA ARG A 134 -4.44 4.27 -17.63
C ARG A 134 -4.17 3.16 -18.66
N TYR A 135 -3.34 3.43 -19.67
CA TYR A 135 -2.94 2.41 -20.65
C TYR A 135 -2.05 1.33 -20.02
N GLU A 136 -1.07 1.72 -19.20
CA GLU A 136 -0.24 0.75 -18.47
C GLU A 136 -1.09 -0.13 -17.55
N GLU A 137 -2.12 0.44 -16.91
CA GLU A 137 -3.11 -0.27 -16.11
C GLU A 137 -3.95 -1.27 -16.93
N LEU A 138 -4.45 -0.87 -18.10
CA LEU A 138 -5.21 -1.75 -19.00
C LEU A 138 -4.36 -2.89 -19.58
N THR A 139 -3.04 -2.73 -19.60
CA THR A 139 -2.10 -3.78 -20.03
C THR A 139 -1.62 -4.69 -18.88
N LEU A 140 -2.13 -4.50 -17.66
CA LEU A 140 -1.73 -5.35 -16.54
C LEU A 140 -2.12 -6.81 -16.80
N PRO A 141 -1.28 -7.75 -16.35
CA PRO A 141 -1.61 -9.16 -16.46
C PRO A 141 -2.95 -9.45 -15.77
N PRO A 142 -3.76 -10.37 -16.32
CA PRO A 142 -4.98 -10.80 -15.67
C PRO A 142 -4.68 -11.31 -14.26
N ARG A 143 -5.64 -11.14 -13.33
CA ARG A 143 -5.49 -11.67 -11.98
C ARG A 143 -5.38 -13.19 -12.06
N THR A 144 -4.40 -13.74 -11.35
CA THR A 144 -4.31 -15.17 -11.08
C THR A 144 -5.20 -15.48 -9.90
N ILE A 145 -6.03 -16.51 -10.03
CA ILE A 145 -6.86 -17.03 -8.95
C ILE A 145 -6.36 -18.43 -8.64
N LYS A 146 -6.04 -18.67 -7.37
CA LYS A 146 -5.72 -20.02 -6.84
C LYS A 146 -6.66 -20.32 -5.68
N THR A 147 -7.18 -21.54 -5.66
CA THR A 147 -7.98 -22.07 -4.56
C THR A 147 -7.36 -23.38 -4.14
N GLY A 148 -7.36 -23.67 -2.84
CA GLY A 148 -6.84 -24.93 -2.33
C GLY A 148 -7.08 -25.10 -0.85
N THR A 149 -6.77 -26.30 -0.37
CA THR A 149 -6.68 -26.61 1.05
C THR A 149 -5.27 -27.12 1.31
N VAL A 150 -4.62 -26.59 2.35
CA VAL A 150 -3.28 -26.99 2.76
C VAL A 150 -3.27 -27.20 4.27
N THR A 151 -2.56 -28.24 4.71
CA THR A 151 -2.22 -28.47 6.11
C THR A 151 -0.87 -27.83 6.37
N SER A 152 -0.73 -27.12 7.49
CA SER A 152 0.51 -26.48 7.88
C SER A 152 1.60 -27.50 8.16
N SER A 153 2.84 -27.01 8.18
CA SER A 153 4.00 -27.73 8.70
C SER A 153 4.67 -26.88 9.76
N GLN A 154 5.58 -27.49 10.52
CA GLN A 154 6.45 -26.74 11.45
C GLN A 154 7.10 -25.56 10.72
N ASP A 155 7.05 -24.38 11.33
CA ASP A 155 7.65 -23.18 10.75
C ASP A 155 9.18 -23.37 10.65
N PRO A 156 9.78 -23.29 9.45
CA PRO A 156 11.22 -23.46 9.29
C PRO A 156 12.02 -22.23 9.77
N GLY A 157 11.35 -21.13 10.14
CA GLY A 157 12.00 -19.93 10.66
C GLY A 157 12.77 -20.21 11.95
N ILE A 158 14.03 -19.79 12.00
CA ILE A 158 14.84 -19.88 13.22
C ILE A 158 14.17 -19.09 14.35
N GLY A 159 13.95 -19.73 15.49
CA GLY A 159 13.22 -19.17 16.63
C GLY A 159 11.69 -19.35 16.56
N HIS A 160 11.18 -20.01 15.52
CA HIS A 160 9.76 -20.35 15.34
C HIS A 160 9.51 -21.87 15.41
N GLU A 161 10.42 -22.64 16.02
CA GLU A 161 10.36 -24.11 16.00
C GLU A 161 9.12 -24.68 16.70
N GLY A 162 8.49 -23.93 17.61
CA GLY A 162 7.23 -24.30 18.26
C GLY A 162 5.96 -23.89 17.50
N HIS A 163 6.10 -23.32 16.32
CA HIS A 163 4.99 -22.74 15.56
C HIS A 163 4.70 -23.54 14.28
N GLN A 164 3.55 -23.28 13.67
CA GLN A 164 3.18 -23.86 12.38
C GLN A 164 2.97 -22.77 11.32
N LEU A 165 3.31 -23.11 10.08
CA LEU A 165 3.25 -22.24 8.92
C LEU A 165 2.63 -22.96 7.71
N ALA A 166 1.78 -22.27 6.97
CA ALA A 166 1.25 -22.68 5.68
C ALA A 166 1.54 -21.58 4.64
N ILE A 167 2.43 -21.87 3.69
CA ILE A 167 2.77 -20.94 2.61
C ILE A 167 1.73 -21.03 1.50
N ILE A 168 1.04 -19.91 1.23
CA ILE A 168 0.01 -19.80 0.20
C ILE A 168 0.60 -19.30 -1.13
N LEU A 169 1.45 -18.26 -1.05
CA LEU A 169 2.27 -17.79 -2.17
C LEU A 169 3.74 -17.84 -1.75
N PRO A 170 4.59 -18.59 -2.47
CA PRO A 170 6.00 -18.73 -2.10
C PRO A 170 6.75 -17.40 -2.28
N PRO A 171 7.94 -17.24 -1.68
CA PRO A 171 8.79 -16.09 -1.92
C PRO A 171 9.07 -15.84 -3.41
N SER A 172 9.07 -14.56 -3.80
CA SER A 172 9.27 -14.10 -5.17
C SER A 172 10.03 -12.76 -5.21
N GLU A 173 10.84 -12.55 -6.24
CA GLU A 173 11.46 -11.24 -6.51
C GLU A 173 10.44 -10.18 -6.95
N LYS A 174 9.23 -10.59 -7.33
CA LYS A 174 8.12 -9.70 -7.67
C LYS A 174 7.24 -9.44 -6.47
N VAL A 175 6.56 -8.30 -6.49
CA VAL A 175 5.55 -7.99 -5.48
C VAL A 175 4.23 -8.63 -5.88
N TYR A 176 3.74 -9.54 -5.06
CA TYR A 176 2.35 -9.95 -5.06
C TYR A 176 1.48 -8.82 -4.53
N ARG A 177 0.38 -8.55 -5.23
CA ARG A 177 -0.74 -7.77 -4.70
C ARG A 177 -2.01 -8.54 -4.92
N GLY A 178 -2.78 -8.71 -3.86
CA GLY A 178 -4.00 -9.50 -3.97
C GLY A 178 -4.92 -9.39 -2.77
N MET A 179 -5.88 -10.29 -2.80
CA MET A 179 -6.84 -10.52 -1.74
C MET A 179 -6.86 -12.02 -1.43
N LEU A 180 -6.69 -12.35 -0.16
CA LEU A 180 -6.86 -13.68 0.39
C LEU A 180 -8.24 -13.77 1.02
N THR A 181 -9.00 -14.81 0.71
CA THR A 181 -10.19 -15.23 1.48
C THR A 181 -9.92 -16.63 2.01
N TYR A 182 -10.15 -16.88 3.29
CA TYR A 182 -9.77 -18.13 3.93
C TYR A 182 -10.74 -18.59 5.02
N SER A 183 -10.64 -19.89 5.34
CA SER A 183 -11.20 -20.54 6.52
C SER A 183 -10.20 -21.61 7.01
N ALA A 184 -9.88 -21.58 8.29
CA ALA A 184 -8.89 -22.39 8.97
C ALA A 184 -9.54 -23.22 10.09
N SER A 185 -8.88 -24.30 10.49
CA SER A 185 -9.34 -25.20 11.56
C SER A 185 -9.16 -24.63 12.97
N GLU A 186 -8.42 -23.55 13.11
CA GLU A 186 -8.19 -22.81 14.37
C GLU A 186 -7.90 -21.33 14.09
N ASP A 187 -7.71 -20.54 15.14
CA ASP A 187 -7.29 -19.14 15.02
C ASP A 187 -5.87 -19.07 14.45
N VAL A 188 -5.70 -18.26 13.42
CA VAL A 188 -4.43 -18.11 12.71
C VAL A 188 -3.98 -16.65 12.66
N GLN A 189 -2.74 -16.42 12.26
CA GLN A 189 -2.16 -15.11 11.96
C GLN A 189 -1.83 -15.04 10.47
N LEU A 190 -2.17 -13.92 9.84
CA LEU A 190 -1.84 -13.71 8.44
C LEU A 190 -0.47 -13.04 8.33
N VAL A 191 0.38 -13.60 7.47
CA VAL A 191 1.78 -13.19 7.34
C VAL A 191 2.08 -12.81 5.89
N VAL A 192 2.69 -11.64 5.74
CA VAL A 192 3.34 -11.24 4.50
C VAL A 192 4.83 -11.10 4.75
N LEU A 193 5.62 -11.64 3.82
CA LEU A 193 7.07 -11.47 3.80
C LEU A 193 7.47 -10.37 2.83
N HIS A 194 8.43 -9.54 3.22
CA HIS A 194 9.07 -8.53 2.39
C HIS A 194 10.54 -8.88 2.23
N GLY A 195 11.02 -8.96 0.99
CA GLY A 195 12.40 -9.33 0.70
C GLY A 195 12.56 -10.33 -0.45
N PRO A 196 13.73 -11.00 -0.55
CA PRO A 196 14.81 -11.05 0.45
C PRO A 196 15.42 -9.68 0.80
N LEU A 197 15.82 -9.50 2.05
CA LEU A 197 16.54 -8.32 2.53
C LEU A 197 17.99 -8.35 2.09
N LYS A 198 18.55 -7.19 1.75
CA LYS A 198 19.98 -7.04 1.50
C LYS A 198 20.75 -7.01 2.83
N PRO A 199 22.06 -7.29 2.82
CA PRO A 199 22.90 -7.18 4.00
C PRO A 199 22.77 -5.78 4.66
N GLY A 200 22.44 -5.75 5.95
CA GLY A 200 22.27 -4.52 6.73
C GLY A 200 20.89 -3.86 6.64
N GLU A 201 19.93 -4.47 5.95
CA GLU A 201 18.53 -4.00 5.93
C GLU A 201 17.70 -4.53 7.11
N ASP A 202 18.20 -5.51 7.86
CA ASP A 202 17.61 -6.09 9.07
C ASP A 202 17.87 -5.21 10.31
N ARG A 203 17.19 -4.07 10.39
CA ARG A 203 17.41 -3.03 11.41
C ARG A 203 16.15 -2.78 12.23
N GLY A 204 15.83 -3.73 13.10
CA GLY A 204 14.79 -3.61 14.14
C GLY A 204 13.40 -4.10 13.72
N GLN A 205 13.16 -4.39 12.44
CA GLN A 205 11.93 -5.06 12.01
C GLN A 205 11.89 -6.49 12.53
N ALA A 206 10.69 -7.09 12.62
CA ALA A 206 10.56 -8.52 12.81
C ALA A 206 11.12 -9.27 11.58
N ILE A 207 12.02 -10.24 11.80
CA ILE A 207 12.72 -10.96 10.73
C ILE A 207 12.35 -12.44 10.76
N TRP A 208 12.11 -13.02 9.58
CA TRP A 208 12.00 -14.46 9.37
C TRP A 208 13.18 -14.95 8.53
N THR A 209 13.84 -16.01 8.99
CA THR A 209 15.02 -16.60 8.33
C THR A 209 14.90 -18.12 8.36
N PRO A 210 14.55 -18.78 7.23
CA PRO A 210 14.32 -20.22 7.21
C PRO A 210 15.59 -21.07 7.08
N ASP A 211 16.71 -20.46 6.68
CA ASP A 211 17.97 -21.14 6.33
C ASP A 211 19.20 -20.59 7.09
N GLY A 212 18.99 -19.60 7.97
CA GLY A 212 20.07 -18.89 8.67
C GLY A 212 20.75 -17.78 7.87
N GLU A 213 20.46 -17.62 6.58
CA GLU A 213 21.13 -16.67 5.68
C GLU A 213 20.16 -15.68 5.04
N THR A 214 19.07 -16.18 4.46
CA THR A 214 18.07 -15.39 3.73
C THR A 214 17.06 -14.76 4.69
N LYS A 215 17.14 -13.44 4.85
CA LYS A 215 16.27 -12.68 5.76
C LYS A 215 15.08 -12.07 5.02
N TYR A 216 13.92 -12.11 5.65
CA TYR A 216 12.70 -11.43 5.22
C TYR A 216 12.14 -10.60 6.36
N ALA A 217 11.64 -9.40 6.08
CA ALA A 217 10.85 -8.68 7.09
C ALA A 217 9.42 -9.23 7.14
N LEU A 218 8.89 -9.37 8.35
CA LEU A 218 7.56 -9.91 8.64
C LEU A 218 6.56 -8.79 8.85
N THR A 219 5.44 -8.89 8.13
CA THR A 219 4.21 -8.18 8.48
C THR A 219 3.20 -9.18 9.00
N PHE A 220 2.86 -9.07 10.29
CA PHE A 220 1.71 -9.73 10.87
C PHE A 220 0.50 -8.81 10.79
N VAL A 221 -0.64 -9.36 10.42
CA VAL A 221 -1.92 -8.70 10.71
C VAL A 221 -2.55 -9.48 11.85
N PRO A 222 -2.74 -8.85 13.03
CA PRO A 222 -3.31 -9.50 14.19
C PRO A 222 -4.81 -9.72 13.94
N VAL A 223 -5.12 -10.78 13.21
CA VAL A 223 -6.47 -11.32 13.04
C VAL A 223 -6.43 -12.74 13.55
N ASN A 224 -6.45 -12.91 14.88
CA ASN A 224 -6.67 -14.22 15.51
C ASN A 224 -8.12 -14.62 15.23
N ASN A 225 -8.35 -15.17 14.04
CA ASN A 225 -9.65 -15.55 13.54
C ASN A 225 -9.48 -16.77 12.64
N MET A 226 -10.46 -17.66 12.71
CA MET A 226 -10.54 -18.85 11.87
C MET A 226 -10.91 -18.54 10.42
N ALA A 227 -11.51 -17.39 10.11
CA ALA A 227 -11.90 -17.06 8.73
C ALA A 227 -11.88 -15.56 8.45
N GLY A 228 -11.65 -15.18 7.19
CA GLY A 228 -11.67 -13.78 6.83
C GLY A 228 -11.31 -13.48 5.39
N THR A 229 -11.23 -12.18 5.09
CA THR A 229 -10.71 -11.66 3.84
C THR A 229 -9.67 -10.58 4.13
N TRP A 230 -8.57 -10.58 3.39
CA TRP A 230 -7.43 -9.71 3.64
C TRP A 230 -6.78 -9.24 2.35
N HIS A 231 -6.54 -7.94 2.23
CA HIS A 231 -5.80 -7.34 1.13
C HIS A 231 -4.33 -7.18 1.50
N PHE A 232 -3.44 -7.65 0.63
CA PHE A 232 -2.01 -7.67 0.92
C PHE A 232 -1.15 -7.16 -0.25
N ALA A 233 0.05 -6.71 0.09
CA ALA A 233 1.14 -6.49 -0.85
C ALA A 233 2.46 -6.97 -0.22
N GLY A 234 3.21 -7.82 -0.92
CA GLY A 234 4.39 -8.50 -0.38
C GLY A 234 5.05 -9.45 -1.37
N ASN A 235 6.16 -10.06 -0.96
CA ASN A 235 6.95 -11.00 -1.76
C ASN A 235 6.60 -12.47 -1.49
N ALA A 236 5.96 -12.74 -0.34
CA ALA A 236 5.32 -14.03 -0.04
C ALA A 236 4.04 -13.80 0.77
N LEU A 237 3.17 -14.81 0.79
CA LEU A 237 1.95 -14.85 1.61
C LEU A 237 1.90 -16.19 2.34
N ALA A 238 1.78 -16.13 3.66
CA ALA A 238 1.65 -17.31 4.50
C ALA A 238 0.59 -17.09 5.59
N VAL A 239 0.22 -18.19 6.23
CA VAL A 239 -0.63 -18.23 7.41
C VAL A 239 0.12 -18.98 8.49
N HIS A 240 0.11 -18.43 9.69
CA HIS A 240 0.93 -18.86 10.82
C HIS A 240 0.05 -19.12 12.05
N THR A 241 0.46 -20.00 12.94
CA THR A 241 -0.10 -20.13 14.29
C THR A 241 1.05 -20.34 15.26
N MET A 242 0.89 -19.90 16.50
CA MET A 242 1.86 -20.14 17.57
C MET A 242 1.70 -21.52 18.22
N ASN A 243 0.74 -22.32 17.75
CA ASN A 243 0.51 -23.67 18.25
C ASN A 243 1.46 -24.66 17.58
N GLU A 244 1.82 -25.72 18.31
CA GLU A 244 2.70 -26.78 17.82
C GLU A 244 1.97 -27.76 16.89
N ASP A 245 0.66 -27.93 17.07
CA ASP A 245 -0.15 -28.88 16.32
C ASP A 245 -0.51 -28.33 14.92
N PRO A 246 -0.40 -29.15 13.84
CA PRO A 246 -0.77 -28.70 12.50
C PRO A 246 -2.23 -28.27 12.37
N PHE A 247 -2.45 -27.14 11.68
CA PHE A 247 -3.78 -26.68 11.28
C PHE A 247 -4.01 -26.91 9.79
N SER A 248 -5.28 -26.87 9.37
CA SER A 248 -5.64 -26.88 7.95
C SER A 248 -6.32 -25.59 7.56
N ILE A 249 -5.98 -25.06 6.38
CA ILE A 249 -6.55 -23.84 5.82
C ILE A 249 -7.07 -24.11 4.40
N SER A 250 -8.32 -23.74 4.17
CA SER A 250 -8.91 -23.64 2.84
C SER A 250 -8.93 -22.17 2.41
N TYR A 251 -8.41 -21.87 1.24
CA TYR A 251 -8.21 -20.51 0.77
C TYR A 251 -8.62 -20.32 -0.69
N THR A 252 -8.95 -19.07 -1.02
CA THR A 252 -8.92 -18.54 -2.38
C THR A 252 -8.08 -17.27 -2.36
N VAL A 253 -7.06 -17.21 -3.21
CA VAL A 253 -6.20 -16.03 -3.38
C VAL A 253 -6.32 -15.52 -4.81
N ALA A 254 -6.75 -14.27 -4.94
CA ALA A 254 -6.79 -13.54 -6.20
C ALA A 254 -5.69 -12.48 -6.20
N TYR A 255 -4.67 -12.66 -7.04
CA TYR A 255 -3.47 -11.82 -6.99
C TYR A 255 -2.91 -11.47 -8.36
N ARG A 256 -1.98 -10.51 -8.38
CA ARG A 256 -1.09 -10.23 -9.50
C ARG A 256 0.35 -10.21 -9.01
N GLU A 257 1.23 -10.74 -9.85
CA GLU A 257 2.67 -10.51 -9.74
C GLU A 257 3.03 -9.20 -10.44
N ARG A 258 3.78 -8.35 -9.76
CA ARG A 258 4.18 -7.05 -10.25
C ARG A 258 5.70 -6.92 -10.20
N THR A 259 6.30 -6.71 -11.36
CA THR A 259 7.72 -6.32 -11.45
C THR A 259 7.91 -4.94 -10.82
N LEU A 260 9.09 -4.74 -10.22
CA LEU A 260 9.45 -3.48 -9.59
C LEU A 260 9.44 -2.31 -10.57
N SER A 261 8.99 -1.15 -10.10
CA SER A 261 8.89 0.12 -10.82
C SER A 261 8.75 1.27 -9.82
N ASP A 262 8.65 2.51 -10.29
CA ASP A 262 8.41 3.69 -9.43
C ASP A 262 7.12 3.58 -8.60
N THR A 263 6.20 2.71 -9.00
CA THR A 263 4.86 2.56 -8.41
C THR A 263 4.60 1.15 -7.84
N VAL A 264 5.63 0.30 -7.89
CA VAL A 264 5.66 -1.06 -7.34
C VAL A 264 7.04 -1.26 -6.73
N LYS A 265 7.14 -1.26 -5.40
CA LYS A 265 8.43 -1.33 -4.70
C LYS A 265 8.41 -2.42 -3.65
N SER A 266 9.57 -2.96 -3.36
CA SER A 266 9.87 -3.71 -2.14
C SER A 266 11.27 -3.33 -1.70
N GLU A 267 11.38 -2.62 -0.58
CA GLU A 267 12.64 -2.04 -0.13
C GLU A 267 12.62 -1.76 1.37
N THR A 268 13.82 -1.53 1.91
CA THR A 268 14.03 -1.04 3.26
C THR A 268 14.58 0.38 3.21
N ILE A 269 13.94 1.29 3.93
CA ILE A 269 14.34 2.70 4.02
C ILE A 269 14.41 3.15 5.48
N THR A 270 15.27 4.13 5.75
CA THR A 270 15.35 4.83 7.03
C THR A 270 14.67 6.18 6.90
N SER A 271 13.89 6.55 7.92
CA SER A 271 13.25 7.86 7.95
C SER A 271 14.27 8.99 8.02
N SER A 272 13.82 10.18 7.66
CA SER A 272 14.54 11.43 7.88
C SER A 272 13.68 12.37 8.71
N GLN A 273 14.28 13.43 9.24
CA GLN A 273 13.53 14.51 9.89
C GLN A 273 12.38 14.96 8.98
N ASP A 274 11.17 15.09 9.55
CA ASP A 274 9.99 15.50 8.81
C ASP A 274 10.19 16.95 8.32
N PRO A 275 10.16 17.21 6.99
CA PRO A 275 10.37 18.56 6.48
C PRO A 275 9.11 19.43 6.61
N GLY A 276 8.01 18.90 7.14
CA GLY A 276 6.79 19.65 7.41
C GLY A 276 7.02 20.78 8.42
N ILE A 277 6.53 21.97 8.09
CA ILE A 277 6.57 23.12 9.02
C ILE A 277 5.77 22.77 10.28
N GLY A 278 6.42 22.86 11.44
CA GLY A 278 5.85 22.47 12.74
C GLY A 278 6.01 20.98 13.09
N HIS A 279 6.72 20.20 12.27
CA HIS A 279 7.04 18.79 12.49
C HIS A 279 8.54 18.55 12.71
N GLU A 280 9.30 19.58 13.10
CA GLU A 280 10.75 19.52 13.17
C GLU A 280 11.28 18.49 14.19
N GLY A 281 10.47 18.11 15.18
CA GLY A 281 10.80 17.05 16.16
C GLY A 281 10.43 15.63 15.71
N HIS A 282 9.90 15.45 14.51
CA HIS A 282 9.34 14.20 14.04
C HIS A 282 10.20 13.58 12.93
N GLN A 283 9.89 12.31 12.61
CA GLN A 283 10.52 11.59 11.52
C GLN A 283 9.48 11.17 10.48
N LEU A 284 9.86 11.24 9.21
CA LEU A 284 9.04 10.92 8.06
C LEU A 284 9.80 10.02 7.09
N SER A 285 9.08 9.09 6.49
CA SER A 285 9.59 8.23 5.43
C SER A 285 8.57 8.17 4.28
N ILE A 286 8.90 8.75 3.13
CA ILE A 286 8.00 8.79 1.96
C ILE A 286 8.17 7.50 1.15
N ILE A 287 7.13 6.68 1.14
CA ILE A 287 7.04 5.42 0.38
C ILE A 287 6.75 5.71 -1.11
N LEU A 288 5.72 6.52 -1.34
CA LEU A 288 5.32 6.96 -2.67
C LEU A 288 5.33 8.49 -2.72
N PRO A 289 6.15 9.09 -3.60
CA PRO A 289 6.28 10.54 -3.67
C PRO A 289 5.01 11.20 -4.22
N PRO A 290 4.75 12.48 -3.91
CA PRO A 290 3.60 13.20 -4.43
C PRO A 290 3.48 13.11 -5.95
N ARG A 291 2.32 12.73 -6.46
CA ARG A 291 2.00 12.77 -7.89
C ARG A 291 0.53 13.05 -8.18
N ILE A 292 0.26 13.38 -9.44
CA ILE A 292 -1.09 13.41 -10.02
C ILE A 292 -1.08 12.51 -11.27
N PRO A 293 -2.03 11.57 -11.44
CA PRO A 293 -3.16 11.27 -10.56
C PRO A 293 -2.76 10.52 -9.28
N ALA A 294 -3.64 10.50 -8.28
CA ALA A 294 -3.42 9.76 -7.03
C ALA A 294 -3.06 8.28 -7.28
N TYR A 295 -2.26 7.71 -6.40
CA TYR A 295 -2.07 6.27 -6.30
C TYR A 295 -3.36 5.61 -5.82
N PHE A 296 -3.64 4.44 -6.36
CA PHE A 296 -4.59 3.47 -5.80
C PHE A 296 -3.86 2.16 -5.65
N GLY A 297 -3.78 1.59 -4.46
CA GLY A 297 -2.91 0.43 -4.26
C GLY A 297 -3.04 -0.23 -2.90
N THR A 298 -2.13 -1.15 -2.65
CA THR A 298 -1.97 -1.80 -1.36
C THR A 298 -0.51 -1.69 -0.94
N VAL A 299 -0.28 -1.38 0.33
CA VAL A 299 1.03 -1.42 0.98
C VAL A 299 0.99 -2.45 2.10
N GLY A 300 2.04 -3.24 2.25
CA GLY A 300 2.37 -3.97 3.48
C GLY A 300 3.69 -3.43 4.02
N PHE A 301 3.83 -3.31 5.33
CA PHE A 301 5.03 -2.74 5.94
C PHE A 301 5.33 -3.35 7.32
N SER A 302 6.62 -3.32 7.66
CA SER A 302 7.18 -3.72 8.95
C SER A 302 8.28 -2.72 9.33
N ALA A 303 8.09 -2.03 10.44
CA ALA A 303 8.93 -0.95 10.94
C ALA A 303 9.62 -1.35 12.26
N SER A 304 10.73 -0.67 12.56
CA SER A 304 11.52 -0.88 13.77
C SER A 304 10.87 -0.36 15.04
N GLU A 305 9.81 0.43 14.91
CA GLU A 305 9.01 0.98 15.99
C GLU A 305 7.58 1.25 15.50
N ASN A 306 6.70 1.65 16.41
CA ASN A 306 5.36 2.04 16.02
C ASN A 306 5.37 3.33 15.19
N VAL A 307 4.61 3.33 14.11
CA VAL A 307 4.51 4.41 13.15
C VAL A 307 3.05 4.75 12.86
N GLN A 308 2.84 5.91 12.24
CA GLN A 308 1.58 6.37 11.71
C GLN A 308 1.61 6.29 10.19
N LEU A 309 0.61 5.67 9.58
CA LEU A 309 0.45 5.70 8.13
C LEU A 309 -0.20 7.01 7.71
N VAL A 310 0.42 7.70 6.76
CA VAL A 310 0.03 9.02 6.30
C VAL A 310 -0.29 8.98 4.81
N ALA A 311 -1.55 9.27 4.46
CA ALA A 311 -1.92 9.63 3.09
C ALA A 311 -1.90 11.16 2.93
N LEU A 312 -1.17 11.62 1.92
CA LEU A 312 -1.20 13.01 1.49
C LEU A 312 -2.16 13.16 0.30
N HIS A 313 -3.12 14.07 0.42
CA HIS A 313 -4.07 14.42 -0.64
C HIS A 313 -3.78 15.84 -1.13
N GLY A 314 -3.49 16.00 -2.41
CA GLY A 314 -3.13 17.29 -2.99
C GLY A 314 -2.01 17.22 -4.04
N PRO A 315 -1.36 18.36 -4.35
CA PRO A 315 -1.46 19.64 -3.64
C PRO A 315 -2.87 20.26 -3.67
N LEU A 316 -3.25 20.93 -2.58
CA LEU A 316 -4.49 21.71 -2.51
C LEU A 316 -4.37 22.98 -3.36
N GLN A 317 -5.47 23.38 -3.99
CA GLN A 317 -5.48 24.62 -4.77
C GLN A 317 -5.35 25.85 -3.86
N PRO A 318 -4.70 26.93 -4.32
CA PRO A 318 -4.64 28.18 -3.58
C PRO A 318 -6.04 28.70 -3.22
N GLY A 319 -6.21 29.17 -1.98
CA GLY A 319 -7.49 29.70 -1.49
C GLY A 319 -8.50 28.66 -1.00
N VAL A 320 -8.17 27.36 -1.07
CA VAL A 320 -8.95 26.33 -0.37
C VAL A 320 -8.81 26.55 1.14
N LYS A 321 -9.95 26.72 1.83
CA LYS A 321 -9.97 26.83 3.29
C LYS A 321 -9.61 25.47 3.89
N THR A 322 -8.58 25.45 4.75
CA THR A 322 -8.10 24.25 5.46
C THR A 322 -8.56 24.21 6.92
N SER A 323 -9.47 25.11 7.32
CA SER A 323 -9.92 25.24 8.71
C SER A 323 -10.52 23.92 9.22
N GLY A 324 -9.90 23.34 10.25
CA GLY A 324 -10.32 22.09 10.88
C GLY A 324 -9.77 20.81 10.24
N GLN A 325 -9.01 20.90 9.14
CA GLN A 325 -8.36 19.76 8.51
C GLN A 325 -6.87 19.71 8.88
N ALA A 326 -6.36 18.52 9.23
CA ALA A 326 -4.93 18.31 9.38
C ALA A 326 -4.24 18.52 8.02
N THR A 327 -3.20 19.35 8.00
CA THR A 327 -2.45 19.66 6.79
C THR A 327 -0.97 19.52 7.02
N TRP A 328 -0.25 19.25 5.93
CA TRP A 328 1.20 19.18 5.91
C TRP A 328 1.74 20.03 4.77
N SER A 329 2.80 20.77 5.04
CA SER A 329 3.46 21.61 4.05
C SER A 329 4.97 21.60 4.28
N PRO A 330 5.78 21.17 3.30
CA PRO A 330 7.22 21.13 3.43
C PRO A 330 7.90 22.49 3.16
N ASP A 331 7.18 23.44 2.57
CA ASP A 331 7.72 24.72 2.07
C ASP A 331 6.83 25.94 2.40
N GLY A 332 5.71 25.72 3.11
CA GLY A 332 4.71 26.74 3.43
C GLY A 332 3.85 27.21 2.25
N LYS A 333 4.05 26.65 1.06
CA LYS A 333 3.36 27.02 -0.18
C LYS A 333 2.53 25.86 -0.74
N THR A 334 3.14 24.69 -0.78
CA THR A 334 2.55 23.43 -1.22
C THR A 334 1.87 22.79 -0.02
N ILE A 335 0.55 22.75 -0.03
CA ILE A 335 -0.25 22.25 1.09
C ILE A 335 -0.89 20.93 0.68
N TYR A 336 -0.77 19.92 1.54
CA TYR A 336 -1.46 18.65 1.43
C TYR A 336 -2.43 18.48 2.59
N ALA A 337 -3.59 17.89 2.30
CA ALA A 337 -4.47 17.36 3.33
C ALA A 337 -3.92 16.02 3.84
N LEU A 338 -3.94 15.83 5.15
CA LEU A 338 -3.48 14.62 5.83
C LEU A 338 -4.65 13.69 6.17
N SER A 339 -4.47 12.40 5.91
CA SER A 339 -5.27 11.34 6.50
C SER A 339 -4.35 10.38 7.27
N PHE A 340 -4.69 10.13 8.53
CA PHE A 340 -4.04 9.13 9.38
C PHE A 340 -4.94 7.92 9.49
N ILE A 341 -4.43 6.73 9.20
CA ILE A 341 -5.27 5.54 9.03
C ILE A 341 -5.08 4.52 10.14
N ASP A 342 -3.88 4.45 10.69
CA ASP A 342 -3.60 3.67 11.88
C ASP A 342 -2.64 4.48 12.74
N ARG A 343 -2.98 4.62 14.02
CA ARG A 343 -2.12 5.31 14.97
C ARG A 343 -1.52 4.21 15.83
N ASP A 344 -0.20 4.08 15.74
CA ASP A 344 0.61 3.32 16.71
C ASP A 344 0.73 1.81 16.42
N THR A 345 1.08 1.44 15.19
CA THR A 345 1.48 0.05 14.86
C THR A 345 2.85 0.04 14.18
N SER A 346 3.65 -0.98 14.47
CA SER A 346 4.93 -1.23 13.81
C SER A 346 4.78 -2.01 12.50
N MET A 347 3.63 -2.60 12.23
CA MET A 347 3.42 -3.37 11.00
C MET A 347 1.96 -3.45 10.59
N GLY A 348 1.72 -3.73 9.32
CA GLY A 348 0.37 -3.99 8.82
C GLY A 348 0.25 -3.86 7.31
N THR A 349 -0.99 -3.91 6.84
CA THR A 349 -1.32 -3.70 5.43
C THR A 349 -2.41 -2.66 5.29
N TRP A 350 -2.37 -1.89 4.21
CA TRP A 350 -3.34 -0.85 3.96
C TRP A 350 -3.67 -0.71 2.48
N GLN A 351 -4.96 -0.64 2.18
CA GLN A 351 -5.47 -0.22 0.87
C GLN A 351 -5.57 1.30 0.81
N VAL A 352 -4.77 1.93 -0.04
CA VAL A 352 -4.61 3.38 -0.05
C VAL A 352 -5.10 3.99 -1.36
N THR A 353 -5.74 5.16 -1.24
CA THR A 353 -5.91 6.12 -2.33
C THR A 353 -5.35 7.48 -1.90
N ALA A 354 -4.20 7.89 -2.44
CA ALA A 354 -3.52 9.12 -2.02
C ALA A 354 -2.59 9.67 -3.10
N ASN A 355 -2.30 10.97 -3.07
CA ASN A 355 -1.31 11.58 -3.97
C ASN A 355 0.12 11.30 -3.53
N ALA A 356 0.35 11.08 -2.23
CA ALA A 356 1.60 10.55 -1.68
C ALA A 356 1.28 9.61 -0.51
N LEU A 357 2.19 8.71 -0.21
CA LEU A 357 2.12 7.79 0.92
C LEU A 357 3.40 7.89 1.74
N ALA A 358 3.26 8.05 3.05
CA ALA A 358 4.38 8.11 3.97
C ALA A 358 4.09 7.36 5.28
N LEU A 359 5.16 7.11 6.03
CA LEU A 359 5.13 6.66 7.42
C LEU A 359 5.76 7.76 8.28
N HIS A 360 5.18 7.99 9.45
CA HIS A 360 5.54 9.09 10.34
C HIS A 360 5.65 8.59 11.78
N THR A 361 6.59 9.11 12.55
CA THR A 361 6.61 8.99 14.01
C THR A 361 6.86 10.35 14.63
N MET A 362 6.35 10.56 15.84
CA MET A 362 6.59 11.77 16.62
C MET A 362 7.93 11.72 17.37
N ASN A 363 8.69 10.63 17.22
CA ASN A 363 10.02 10.48 17.80
C ASN A 363 11.06 11.24 16.99
N GLU A 364 12.08 11.78 17.66
CA GLU A 364 13.18 12.51 17.02
C GLU A 364 14.21 11.56 16.36
N THR A 365 14.24 10.29 16.80
CA THR A 365 15.20 9.29 16.33
C THR A 365 14.72 8.59 15.08
N PRO A 366 15.57 8.39 14.04
CA PRO A 366 15.15 7.70 12.83
C PRO A 366 14.69 6.26 13.07
N PHE A 367 13.62 5.87 12.39
CA PHE A 367 13.18 4.48 12.29
C PHE A 367 13.58 3.86 10.95
N THR A 368 13.61 2.54 10.90
CA THR A 368 13.72 1.81 9.64
C THR A 368 12.42 1.11 9.34
N VAL A 369 12.03 1.07 8.06
CA VAL A 369 10.85 0.35 7.59
C VAL A 369 11.19 -0.45 6.35
N THR A 370 10.78 -1.71 6.36
CA THR A 370 10.72 -2.56 5.18
C THR A 370 9.28 -2.61 4.72
N TYR A 371 9.03 -2.41 3.42
CA TYR A 371 7.67 -2.42 2.89
C TYR A 371 7.63 -3.05 1.49
N SER A 372 6.43 -3.47 1.10
CA SER A 372 6.10 -3.75 -0.30
C SER A 372 4.83 -2.99 -0.66
N VAL A 373 4.88 -2.23 -1.76
CA VAL A 373 3.75 -1.46 -2.26
C VAL A 373 3.51 -1.79 -3.72
N ALA A 374 2.25 -1.88 -4.12
CA ALA A 374 1.87 -2.06 -5.50
C ALA A 374 0.60 -1.26 -5.82
N THR A 375 0.66 -0.44 -6.86
CA THR A 375 -0.45 0.45 -7.26
C THR A 375 -0.99 0.12 -8.66
N GLY A 376 -2.20 0.58 -8.96
CA GLY A 376 -3.01 0.25 -10.17
C GLY A 376 -4.02 -0.88 -9.92
N GLN A 377 -5.24 -0.83 -10.46
CA GLN A 377 -6.33 -1.78 -10.22
C GLN A 377 -6.28 -3.07 -11.02
#